data_AF-A0A9X3HZL8-F1
#
_entry.id   AF-A0A9X3HZL8-F1
#
_cell.length_a   1.000
_cell.length_b   1.000
_cell.length_c   1.000
_cell.angle_alpha   90.00
_cell.angle_beta   90.00
_cell.angle_gamma   90.00
#
_symmetry.space_group_name_H-M   'P 1'
#
loop_
_entity.id
_entity.type
_entity.pdbx_description
1 polymer ?
#
loop_
_entity_poly.entity_id
_entity_poly.type
_entity_poly.pdbx_seq_one_letter_code
_entity_poly.pdbx_strand_id
1 'polypeptide(L)'
;MEVKIKELEQVRTEVEKLQAGDENFTNKLMQLLDKTTSQLSEVDDQQEINWTAKSFDILMDIRNQKVQENETDQKDLALTYLKEALDSVIIREKNYLK
;
A
#
# COMPACT_ATOMS: atom_id res chain seq x y z
N MET A 1 15.55 -7.91 -10.01
CA MET A 1 15.49 -6.45 -9.87
C MET A 1 14.50 -5.83 -10.88
N GLU A 2 14.66 -5.99 -12.21
CA GLU A 2 13.64 -5.51 -13.17
C GLU A 2 12.25 -6.15 -13.02
N VAL A 3 12.18 -7.45 -12.71
CA VAL A 3 10.92 -8.17 -12.44
C VAL A 3 10.21 -7.60 -11.20
N LYS A 4 10.98 -7.31 -10.14
CA LYS A 4 10.48 -6.73 -8.88
C LYS A 4 9.86 -5.35 -9.10
N ILE A 5 10.49 -4.50 -9.91
CA ILE A 5 9.94 -3.17 -10.26
C ILE A 5 8.63 -3.30 -11.03
N LYS A 6 8.55 -4.21 -12.02
CA LYS A 6 7.31 -4.44 -12.77
C LYS A 6 6.18 -4.91 -11.87
N GLU A 7 6.47 -5.79 -10.91
CA GLU A 7 5.48 -6.25 -9.93
C GLU A 7 5.02 -5.11 -9.02
N LEU A 8 5.94 -4.27 -8.51
CA LEU A 8 5.59 -3.09 -7.71
C LEU A 8 4.79 -2.06 -8.51
N GLU A 9 5.12 -1.83 -9.77
CA GLU A 9 4.35 -0.95 -10.67
C GLU A 9 2.96 -1.51 -10.96
N GLN A 10 2.82 -2.83 -11.06
CA GLN A 10 1.52 -3.48 -11.19
C GLN A 10 0.69 -3.29 -9.92
N VAL A 11 1.26 -3.51 -8.74
CA VAL A 11 0.59 -3.25 -7.45
C VAL A 11 0.19 -1.79 -7.37
N ARG A 12 1.07 -0.85 -7.75
CA ARG A 12 0.78 0.58 -7.76
C ARG A 12 -0.40 0.92 -8.67
N THR A 13 -0.49 0.30 -9.85
CA THR A 13 -1.61 0.45 -10.78
C THR A 13 -2.91 -0.11 -10.20
N GLU A 14 -2.87 -1.24 -9.51
CA GLU A 14 -4.03 -1.81 -8.80
C GLU A 14 -4.50 -0.86 -7.68
N VAL A 15 -3.58 -0.22 -6.96
CA VAL A 15 -3.87 0.80 -5.94
C VAL A 15 -4.48 2.09 -6.54
N GLU A 16 -4.12 2.50 -7.77
CA GLU A 16 -4.76 3.65 -8.44
C GLU A 16 -6.22 3.40 -8.80
N LYS A 17 -6.52 2.16 -9.19
CA LYS A 17 -7.86 1.76 -9.60
C LYS A 17 -8.78 1.55 -8.41
N LEU A 18 -8.23 1.41 -7.21
CA LEU A 18 -8.99 1.21 -6.00
C LEU A 18 -9.56 2.54 -5.50
N GLN A 19 -10.87 2.57 -5.27
CA GLN A 19 -11.59 3.74 -4.75
C GLN A 19 -12.15 3.43 -3.37
N ALA A 20 -12.10 4.38 -2.43
CA ALA A 20 -12.62 4.21 -1.06
C ALA A 20 -14.11 3.80 -1.00
N GLY A 21 -14.87 4.12 -2.05
CA GLY A 21 -16.27 3.73 -2.22
C GLY A 21 -16.51 2.29 -2.67
N ASP A 22 -15.47 1.51 -3.02
CA ASP A 22 -15.61 0.10 -3.40
C ASP A 22 -16.15 -0.74 -2.22
N GLU A 23 -17.16 -1.56 -2.47
CA GLU A 23 -17.74 -2.49 -1.48
C GLU A 23 -16.70 -3.47 -0.90
N ASN A 24 -15.67 -3.80 -1.69
CA ASN A 24 -14.57 -4.68 -1.29
C ASN A 24 -13.26 -3.94 -1.01
N PHE A 25 -13.32 -2.62 -0.78
CA PHE A 25 -12.14 -1.77 -0.59
C PHE A 25 -11.16 -2.35 0.42
N THR A 26 -11.62 -2.63 1.64
CA THR A 26 -10.77 -3.07 2.76
C THR A 26 -10.08 -4.40 2.44
N ASN A 27 -10.79 -5.34 1.82
CA ASN A 27 -10.24 -6.64 1.43
C ASN A 27 -9.21 -6.50 0.31
N LYS A 28 -9.50 -5.69 -0.71
CA LYS A 28 -8.56 -5.44 -1.81
C LYS A 28 -7.31 -4.70 -1.32
N LEU A 29 -7.47 -3.67 -0.48
CA LEU A 29 -6.33 -2.91 0.02
C LEU A 29 -5.45 -3.76 0.96
N MET A 30 -6.03 -4.64 1.79
CA MET A 30 -5.23 -5.59 2.58
C MET A 30 -4.42 -6.53 1.67
N GLN A 31 -5.02 -7.08 0.61
CA GLN A 31 -4.27 -7.92 -0.34
C GLN A 31 -3.11 -7.15 -1.01
N LEU A 32 -3.32 -5.87 -1.33
CA LEU A 32 -2.28 -5.02 -1.91
C LEU A 32 -1.19 -4.69 -0.89
N LEU A 33 -1.54 -4.49 0.38
CA LEU A 33 -0.58 -4.30 1.47
C LEU A 33 0.24 -5.56 1.73
N ASP A 34 -0.36 -6.75 1.72
CA ASP A 34 0.36 -8.00 1.90
C ASP A 34 1.38 -8.21 0.77
N LYS A 35 0.97 -7.94 -0.48
CA LYS A 35 1.89 -7.95 -1.63
C LYS A 35 3.03 -6.93 -1.46
N THR A 36 2.72 -5.72 -1.01
CA THR A 36 3.72 -4.65 -0.82
C THR A 36 4.69 -5.00 0.29
N THR A 37 4.20 -5.49 1.42
CA THR A 37 5.00 -5.92 2.58
C THR A 37 5.94 -7.08 2.22
N SER A 38 5.45 -8.05 1.44
CA SER A 38 6.28 -9.15 0.90
C SER A 38 7.49 -8.61 0.13
N GLN A 39 7.28 -7.62 -0.73
CA GLN A 39 8.34 -7.01 -1.55
C GLN A 39 9.27 -6.10 -0.73
N LEU A 40 8.76 -5.53 0.37
CA LEU A 40 9.49 -4.72 1.35
C LEU A 40 10.32 -5.53 2.34
N SER A 41 10.11 -6.84 2.45
CA SER A 41 10.87 -7.69 3.39
C SER A 41 12.39 -7.70 3.15
N GLU A 42 12.83 -7.24 1.98
CA GLU A 42 14.23 -7.09 1.57
C GLU A 42 14.74 -5.64 1.67
N VAL A 43 13.95 -4.74 2.28
CA VAL A 43 14.24 -3.32 2.34
C VAL A 43 14.63 -2.92 3.76
N ASP A 44 15.88 -2.46 3.91
CA ASP A 44 16.40 -1.94 5.19
C ASP A 44 16.05 -0.45 5.43
N ASP A 45 15.17 0.15 4.60
CA ASP A 45 14.79 1.55 4.72
C ASP A 45 13.63 1.75 5.69
N GLN A 46 13.93 2.38 6.83
CA GLN A 46 12.97 2.61 7.90
C GLN A 46 11.80 3.49 7.49
N GLN A 47 11.96 4.42 6.53
CA GLN A 47 10.88 5.29 6.10
C GLN A 47 9.82 4.51 5.33
N GLU A 48 10.24 3.62 4.43
CA GLU A 48 9.36 2.78 3.61
C GLU A 48 8.58 1.80 4.49
N ILE A 49 9.27 1.17 5.45
CA ILE A 49 8.65 0.30 6.47
C ILE A 49 7.60 1.07 7.26
N ASN A 50 7.92 2.28 7.73
CA ASN A 50 7.01 3.09 8.53
C ASN A 50 5.74 3.49 7.77
N TRP A 51 5.86 3.80 6.48
CA TRP A 51 4.72 4.19 5.65
C TRP A 51 3.79 3.00 5.39
N THR A 52 4.33 1.81 5.10
CA THR A 52 3.52 0.59 4.95
C THR A 52 2.88 0.16 6.27
N ALA A 53 3.59 0.26 7.39
CA ALA A 53 3.03 -0.05 8.71
C ALA A 53 1.84 0.84 9.05
N LYS A 54 1.93 2.16 8.79
CA LYS A 54 0.81 3.11 9.00
C LYS A 54 -0.42 2.75 8.17
N SER A 55 -0.25 2.37 6.90
CA SER A 55 -1.38 1.91 6.08
C SER A 55 -2.03 0.65 6.65
N PHE A 56 -1.22 -0.26 7.19
CA PHE A 56 -1.70 -1.51 7.79
C PHE A 56 -2.48 -1.25 9.07
N ASP A 57 -1.96 -0.40 9.96
CA ASP A 57 -2.62 -0.03 11.22
C ASP A 57 -4.00 0.60 10.95
N ILE A 58 -4.09 1.56 10.01
CA ILE A 58 -5.36 2.20 9.66
C ILE A 58 -6.36 1.18 9.09
N LEU A 59 -5.91 0.26 8.23
CA LEU A 59 -6.80 -0.77 7.70
C LEU A 59 -7.26 -1.79 8.74
N MET A 60 -6.37 -2.15 9.68
CA MET A 60 -6.74 -3.03 10.78
C MET A 60 -7.74 -2.35 11.69
N ASP A 61 -7.60 -1.04 11.94
CA ASP A 61 -8.59 -0.25 12.66
C ASP A 61 -9.94 -0.24 11.93
N ILE A 62 -9.97 0.11 10.64
CA ILE A 62 -11.19 0.07 9.79
C ILE A 62 -11.86 -1.33 9.86
N ARG A 63 -11.06 -2.40 9.74
CA ARG A 63 -11.57 -3.78 9.75
C ARG A 63 -12.10 -4.19 11.12
N ASN A 64 -11.38 -3.85 12.19
CA ASN A 64 -11.70 -4.25 13.56
C ASN A 64 -12.88 -3.48 14.12
N GLN A 65 -13.05 -2.22 13.71
CA GLN A 65 -14.15 -1.42 14.22
C GLN A 65 -15.52 -1.85 13.64
N LYS A 66 -15.58 -2.69 12.60
CA LYS A 66 -16.85 -3.00 11.87
C LYS A 66 -17.61 -1.70 11.51
N VAL A 67 -16.89 -0.63 11.20
CA VAL A 67 -17.46 0.72 11.19
C VAL A 67 -18.08 1.07 9.83
N GLN A 68 -19.13 1.87 9.98
CA GLN A 68 -20.14 2.31 9.02
C GLN A 68 -19.57 3.23 7.94
N GLU A 69 -20.40 3.52 6.93
CA GLU A 69 -20.16 4.27 5.68
C GLU A 69 -19.45 5.65 5.75
N ASN A 70 -19.03 6.14 6.93
CA ASN A 70 -18.41 7.44 7.13
C ASN A 70 -16.85 7.43 7.18
N GLU A 71 -16.19 6.31 6.88
CA GLU A 71 -14.72 6.17 6.93
C GLU A 71 -14.00 6.46 5.60
N THR A 72 -14.66 7.09 4.63
CA THR A 72 -14.02 7.43 3.33
C THR A 72 -12.68 8.16 3.52
N ASP A 73 -12.60 9.09 4.46
CA ASP A 73 -11.37 9.84 4.76
C ASP A 73 -10.24 8.93 5.30
N GLN A 74 -10.57 7.95 6.15
CA GLN A 74 -9.58 7.00 6.67
C GLN A 74 -9.12 6.01 5.59
N LYS A 75 -10.05 5.57 4.73
CA LYS A 75 -9.76 4.73 3.57
C LYS A 75 -8.84 5.46 2.59
N ASP A 76 -9.12 6.72 2.29
CA ASP A 76 -8.28 7.55 1.43
C ASP A 76 -6.90 7.82 2.06
N LEU A 77 -6.84 7.98 3.39
CA LEU A 77 -5.57 8.12 4.10
C LEU A 77 -4.73 6.83 4.02
N ALA A 78 -5.34 5.66 4.22
CA ALA A 78 -4.67 4.36 4.08
C ALA A 78 -4.17 4.12 2.64
N LEU A 79 -4.98 4.48 1.65
CA LEU A 79 -4.57 4.49 0.24
C LEU A 79 -3.36 5.39 0.02
N THR A 80 -3.40 6.61 0.56
CA THR A 80 -2.34 7.60 0.38
C THR A 80 -1.02 7.07 0.89
N TYR A 81 -0.97 6.58 2.13
CA TYR A 81 0.25 6.00 2.71
C TYR A 81 0.77 4.79 1.94
N LEU A 82 -0.10 3.94 1.39
CA LEU A 82 0.34 2.82 0.57
C LEU A 82 0.96 3.28 -0.76
N LYS A 83 0.34 4.26 -1.43
CA LYS A 83 0.89 4.84 -2.67
C LYS A 83 2.27 5.44 -2.42
N GLU A 84 2.36 6.21 -1.34
CA GLU A 84 3.57 6.84 -0.86
C GLU A 84 4.68 5.81 -0.62
N ALA A 85 4.39 4.69 0.06
CA ALA A 85 5.36 3.61 0.27
C ALA A 85 5.80 2.97 -1.05
N LEU A 86 4.86 2.63 -1.93
CA LEU A 86 5.15 2.01 -3.23
C LEU A 86 6.00 2.92 -4.13
N ASP A 87 5.67 4.20 -4.20
CA ASP A 87 6.39 5.17 -5.02
C ASP A 87 7.85 5.32 -4.53
N SER A 88 8.07 5.35 -3.22
CA SER A 88 9.43 5.36 -2.65
C SER A 88 10.25 4.14 -3.08
N VAL A 89 9.69 2.93 -2.89
CA VAL A 89 10.38 1.67 -3.24
C VAL A 89 10.67 1.60 -4.73
N ILE A 90 9.71 1.97 -5.58
CA ILE A 90 9.89 1.96 -7.04
C ILE A 90 10.99 2.94 -7.45
N ILE A 91 11.00 4.16 -6.92
CA ILE A 91 12.05 5.16 -7.20
C ILE A 91 13.41 4.64 -6.76
N ARG A 92 13.49 4.06 -5.55
CA ARG A 92 14.70 3.45 -5.00
C ARG A 92 15.23 2.35 -5.93
N GLU A 93 14.42 1.33 -6.21
CA GLU A 93 14.82 0.18 -7.04
C GLU A 93 15.24 0.62 -8.46
N LYS A 94 14.58 1.64 -9.03
CA LYS A 94 14.99 2.25 -10.31
C LYS A 94 16.36 2.94 -10.24
N ASN A 95 16.71 3.53 -9.09
CA ASN A 95 18.01 4.16 -8.90
C ASN A 95 19.14 3.13 -8.69
N TYR A 96 18.86 1.97 -8.09
CA TYR A 96 19.83 0.88 -7.96
C TYR A 96 20.09 0.11 -9.26
N LEU A 97 19.22 0.25 -10.27
CA LEU A 97 19.39 -0.31 -11.61
C LEU A 97 20.25 0.54 -12.56
N LYS A 98 20.62 1.77 -12.19
CA LYS A 98 21.52 2.63 -12.96
C LYS A 98 22.98 2.34 -12.64
#